data_AF-A0A9D7U4L5-F1
#
_entry.id   AF-A0A9D7U4L5-F1
#
_cell.length_a   1.000
_cell.length_b   1.000
_cell.length_c   1.000
_cell.angle_alpha   90.00
_cell.angle_beta   90.00
_cell.angle_gamma   90.00
#
_symmetry.space_group_name_H-M   'P 1'
#
loop_
_entity.id
_entity.type
_entity.pdbx_description
1 polymer ?
#
loop_
_entity_poly.entity_id
_entity_poly.type
_entity_poly.pdbx_seq_one_letter_code
_entity_poly.pdbx_strand_id
1 'polypeptide(L)'
;MKNILKYSALVFFGFLWFLGCSKTTTKFLYEKDILKDDYRYGDLYRLSNLPQFKDPRTECPTKRIAQKVDATLFLAGDSFTEEERINSGNFVSKEYVKAEVAKPNPPLKLAPRKEDSCD
;
A
#
# COMPACT_ATOMS: atom_id res chain seq x y z
N MET A 1 -19.12 30.76 46.05
CA MET A 1 -18.19 30.52 44.93
C MET A 1 -17.37 29.23 45.06
N LYS A 2 -16.84 28.87 46.24
CA LYS A 2 -15.99 27.67 46.45
C LYS A 2 -16.65 26.35 46.01
N ASN A 3 -17.96 26.21 46.23
CA ASN A 3 -18.70 25.00 45.83
C ASN A 3 -18.88 24.91 44.30
N ILE A 4 -19.17 26.03 43.63
CA ILE A 4 -19.32 26.08 42.16
C ILE A 4 -18.00 25.69 41.49
N LEU A 5 -16.86 26.22 41.98
CA LEU A 5 -15.53 25.85 41.49
C LEU A 5 -15.25 24.35 41.69
N LYS A 6 -15.66 23.80 42.84
CA LYS A 6 -15.46 22.39 43.18
C LYS A 6 -16.26 21.46 42.25
N TYR A 7 -17.52 21.79 41.96
CA TYR A 7 -18.34 21.03 41.01
C TYR A 7 -17.87 21.20 39.56
N SER A 8 -17.46 22.42 39.17
CA SER A 8 -16.83 22.69 37.87
C SER A 8 -15.59 21.83 37.63
N ALA A 9 -14.67 21.80 38.60
CA ALA A 9 -13.47 20.99 38.51
C ALA A 9 -13.81 19.50 38.42
N LEU A 10 -14.77 19.02 39.23
CA LEU A 10 -15.16 17.61 39.24
C LEU A 10 -15.77 17.17 37.91
N VAL A 11 -16.61 18.00 37.30
CA VAL A 11 -17.16 17.75 35.96
C VAL A 11 -16.06 17.77 34.90
N PHE A 12 -15.14 18.74 34.96
CA PHE A 12 -14.05 18.86 33.98
C PHE A 12 -13.09 17.67 34.03
N PHE A 13 -12.62 17.29 35.22
CA PHE A 13 -11.74 16.12 35.38
C PHE A 13 -12.47 14.81 35.08
N GLY A 14 -13.75 14.69 35.44
CA GLY A 14 -14.58 13.54 35.06
C GLY A 14 -14.73 13.42 33.55
N PHE A 15 -14.91 14.54 32.85
CA PHE A 15 -14.98 14.58 31.39
C PHE A 15 -13.65 14.21 30.73
N LEU A 16 -12.52 14.75 31.21
CA LEU A 16 -11.18 14.37 30.75
C LEU A 16 -10.90 12.88 30.97
N TRP A 17 -11.30 12.34 32.13
CA TRP A 17 -11.18 10.92 32.44
C TRP A 17 -11.99 10.06 31.46
N PHE A 18 -13.23 10.44 31.18
CA PHE A 18 -14.10 9.71 30.24
C PHE A 18 -13.54 9.73 28.81
N LEU A 19 -13.01 10.87 28.36
CA LEU A 19 -12.35 11.00 27.06
C LEU A 19 -11.10 10.11 26.95
N GLY A 20 -10.32 9.97 28.02
CA GLY A 20 -9.10 9.14 28.05
C GLY A 20 -9.38 7.64 28.14
N CYS A 21 -10.42 7.22 28.86
CA CYS A 21 -10.76 5.79 29.02
C CYS A 21 -11.56 5.20 27.84
N SER A 22 -12.26 6.02 27.06
CA SER A 22 -13.10 5.54 25.98
C SER A 22 -12.35 5.43 24.64
N LYS A 23 -12.04 4.19 24.25
CA LYS A 23 -11.41 3.88 22.94
C LYS A 23 -12.23 4.40 21.76
N THR A 24 -13.56 4.40 21.88
CA THR A 24 -14.49 4.86 20.84
C THR A 24 -14.31 6.36 20.59
N THR A 25 -14.15 7.14 21.65
CA THR A 25 -14.00 8.60 21.54
C THR A 25 -12.62 8.95 20.97
N THR A 26 -11.56 8.26 21.39
CA THR A 26 -10.23 8.42 20.80
C THR A 26 -10.21 8.10 19.31
N LYS A 27 -10.90 7.03 18.88
CA LYS A 27 -11.04 6.68 17.46
C LYS A 27 -11.79 7.75 16.68
N PHE A 28 -12.86 8.30 17.24
CA PHE A 28 -13.61 9.38 16.61
C PHE A 28 -12.80 10.67 16.47
N LEU A 29 -12.04 11.06 17.50
CA LEU A 29 -11.14 12.22 17.42
C LEU A 29 -9.99 11.99 16.43
N TYR A 30 -9.55 10.74 16.27
CA TYR A 30 -8.57 10.35 15.27
C TYR A 30 -9.13 10.47 13.84
N GLU A 31 -10.33 9.94 13.58
CA GLU A 31 -11.01 10.07 12.28
C GLU A 31 -11.28 11.53 11.88
N LYS A 32 -11.29 12.45 12.85
CA LYS A 32 -11.45 13.90 12.65
C LYS A 32 -10.13 14.66 12.50
N ASP A 33 -8.98 13.99 12.45
CA ASP A 33 -7.63 14.58 12.35
C ASP A 33 -7.27 15.53 13.52
N ILE A 34 -7.99 15.42 14.65
CA ILE A 34 -7.73 16.24 15.85
C ILE A 34 -6.55 15.66 16.64
N LEU A 35 -6.35 14.34 16.55
CA LEU A 35 -5.25 13.61 17.19
C LEU A 35 -4.39 12.95 16.10
N LYS A 36 -3.06 13.18 16.13
CA LYS A 36 -2.10 12.45 15.27
C LYS A 36 -1.88 11.04 15.82
N ASP A 37 -1.90 10.03 14.94
CA ASP A 37 -1.66 8.60 15.28
C ASP A 37 -0.20 8.34 15.67
N ASP A 38 0.26 8.91 16.77
CA ASP A 38 1.64 8.71 17.21
C ASP A 38 1.85 7.36 17.93
N TYR A 39 0.77 6.61 18.18
CA TYR A 39 0.78 5.37 18.97
C TYR A 39 0.75 4.09 18.15
N ARG A 40 0.16 4.08 16.94
CA ARG A 40 0.20 2.89 16.07
C ARG A 40 1.56 2.60 15.48
N TYR A 41 2.37 3.65 15.36
CA TYR A 41 3.68 3.57 14.77
C TYR A 41 4.72 3.57 15.88
N GLY A 42 5.25 2.38 16.20
CA GLY A 42 6.26 2.21 17.23
C GLY A 42 7.48 3.14 17.04
N ASP A 43 8.28 3.26 18.09
CA ASP A 43 9.54 3.99 18.10
C ASP A 43 10.43 3.69 16.87
N LEU A 44 10.53 2.42 16.47
CA LEU A 44 11.25 1.98 15.28
C LEU A 44 10.65 2.54 13.98
N TYR A 45 9.32 2.62 13.88
CA TYR A 45 8.68 3.24 12.72
C TYR A 45 9.01 4.73 12.66
N ARG A 46 8.95 5.42 13.80
CA ARG A 46 9.30 6.86 13.87
C ARG A 46 10.75 7.10 13.46
N LEU A 47 11.68 6.29 13.96
CA LEU A 47 13.09 6.35 13.58
C LEU A 47 13.29 6.11 12.08
N SER A 48 12.66 5.08 11.53
CA SER A 48 12.79 4.75 10.09
C SER A 48 12.11 5.78 9.16
N ASN A 49 11.11 6.52 9.65
CA ASN A 49 10.35 7.49 8.87
C ASN A 49 10.94 8.92 8.92
N LEU A 50 11.99 9.16 9.74
CA LEU A 50 12.68 10.44 9.80
C LEU A 50 13.39 10.73 8.46
N PRO A 51 13.34 11.98 7.96
CA PRO A 51 13.93 12.35 6.66
C PRO A 51 15.42 12.00 6.54
N GLN A 52 16.16 12.05 7.64
CA GLN A 52 17.59 11.72 7.70
C GLN A 52 17.92 10.24 7.46
N PHE A 53 16.94 9.33 7.60
CA PHE A 53 17.11 7.90 7.31
C PHE A 53 16.43 7.48 6.01
N LYS A 54 15.72 8.40 5.35
CA LYS A 54 15.14 8.16 4.03
C LYS A 54 16.18 8.46 2.98
N ASP A 55 16.62 7.42 2.29
CA ASP A 55 17.42 7.61 1.09
C ASP A 55 16.53 8.29 0.03
N PRO A 56 16.97 9.38 -0.62
CA PRO A 56 16.18 10.01 -1.66
C PRO A 56 15.94 8.99 -2.77
N ARG A 57 14.66 8.77 -3.12
CA ARG A 57 14.32 7.87 -4.21
C ARG A 57 14.96 8.39 -5.49
N THR A 58 15.99 7.69 -5.96
CA THR A 58 16.59 7.98 -7.25
C THR A 58 15.64 7.47 -8.32
N GLU A 59 15.10 8.37 -9.14
CA GLU A 59 14.30 7.97 -10.29
C GLU A 59 15.23 7.37 -11.34
N CYS A 60 15.21 6.04 -11.44
CA CYS A 60 15.89 5.36 -12.54
C CYS A 60 15.28 5.82 -13.86
N PRO A 61 16.10 6.18 -14.88
CA PRO A 61 15.56 6.56 -16.17
C PRO A 61 14.76 5.39 -16.74
N THR A 62 13.48 5.62 -16.99
CA THR A 62 12.62 4.64 -17.64
C THR A 62 13.17 4.40 -19.04
N LYS A 63 13.84 3.26 -19.25
CA LYS A 63 14.27 2.85 -20.58
C LYS A 63 13.02 2.72 -21.45
N ARG A 64 12.87 3.62 -22.43
CA ARG A 64 11.84 3.50 -23.45
C ARG A 64 12.17 2.30 -24.31
N ILE A 65 11.23 1.36 -24.36
CA ILE A 65 11.33 0.17 -25.20
C ILE A 65 11.15 0.60 -26.65
N ALA A 66 12.19 0.47 -27.47
CA ALA A 66 12.20 0.96 -28.84
C ALA A 66 11.39 0.08 -29.81
N GLN A 67 11.28 -1.23 -29.54
CA GLN A 67 10.57 -2.15 -30.42
C GLN A 67 10.03 -3.35 -29.64
N LYS A 68 8.76 -3.71 -29.92
CA LYS A 68 8.18 -4.95 -29.41
C LYS A 68 8.71 -6.14 -30.22
N VAL A 69 9.12 -7.19 -29.51
CA VAL A 69 9.56 -8.47 -30.05
C VAL A 69 8.36 -9.41 -30.13
N ASP A 70 8.30 -10.24 -31.18
CA ASP A 70 7.26 -11.27 -31.36
C ASP A 70 7.43 -12.42 -30.37
N ALA A 71 7.18 -12.11 -29.10
CA ALA A 71 7.25 -13.02 -27.98
C ALA A 71 6.03 -12.82 -27.07
N THR A 72 5.52 -13.92 -26.51
CA THR A 72 4.46 -13.91 -25.50
C THR A 72 5.07 -14.08 -24.12
N LEU A 73 4.86 -13.10 -23.24
CA LEU A 73 5.34 -13.12 -21.86
C LEU A 73 4.22 -13.54 -20.91
N PHE A 74 4.46 -14.58 -20.12
CA PHE A 74 3.59 -15.01 -19.03
C PHE A 74 4.22 -14.63 -17.69
N LEU A 75 3.53 -13.77 -16.93
CA LEU A 75 3.94 -13.38 -15.59
C LEU A 75 3.04 -14.06 -14.56
N ALA A 76 3.60 -15.01 -13.81
CA ALA A 76 2.93 -15.61 -12.66
C ALA A 76 3.54 -15.04 -11.37
N GLY A 77 2.73 -14.42 -10.51
CA GLY A 77 3.23 -13.86 -9.27
C GLY A 77 2.17 -13.57 -8.22
N ASP A 78 2.56 -12.83 -7.19
CA ASP A 78 1.75 -12.43 -6.05
C ASP A 78 1.60 -10.89 -6.01
N SER A 79 1.42 -10.32 -4.81
CA SER A 79 1.31 -8.87 -4.58
C SER A 79 2.52 -8.07 -5.09
N PHE A 80 3.68 -8.68 -5.32
CA PHE A 80 4.82 -7.98 -5.94
C PHE A 80 4.66 -7.74 -7.43
N THR A 81 3.73 -8.45 -8.10
CA THR A 81 3.47 -8.32 -9.54
C THR A 81 2.21 -7.48 -9.84
N GLU A 82 1.70 -6.74 -8.86
CA GLU A 82 0.57 -5.81 -9.01
C GLU A 82 0.77 -4.82 -10.17
N GLU A 83 -0.34 -4.37 -10.76
CA GLU A 83 -0.34 -3.59 -12.02
C GLU A 83 0.32 -2.21 -11.85
N GLU A 84 0.28 -1.66 -10.63
CA GLU A 84 0.99 -0.44 -10.24
C GLU A 84 2.52 -0.62 -10.14
N ARG A 85 3.00 -1.87 -10.07
CA ARG A 85 4.43 -2.23 -9.94
C ARG A 85 5.01 -2.77 -11.23
N ILE A 86 4.30 -3.71 -11.87
CA ILE A 86 4.73 -4.40 -13.08
C ILE A 86 3.56 -4.46 -14.06
N ASN A 87 3.79 -3.92 -15.26
CA ASN A 87 2.84 -3.88 -16.35
C ASN A 87 3.47 -4.29 -17.69
N SER A 88 2.65 -4.42 -18.72
CA SER A 88 3.09 -4.80 -20.06
C SER A 88 4.09 -3.80 -20.68
N GLY A 89 4.04 -2.52 -20.28
CA GLY A 89 4.97 -1.47 -20.72
C GLY A 89 6.38 -1.61 -20.13
N ASN A 90 6.57 -2.48 -19.13
CA ASN A 90 7.89 -2.81 -18.60
C ASN A 90 8.63 -3.83 -19.47
N PHE A 91 7.97 -4.46 -20.44
CA PHE A 91 8.53 -5.55 -21.23
C PHE A 91 8.40 -5.30 -22.73
N VAL A 92 9.32 -5.88 -23.49
CA VAL A 92 9.35 -5.75 -24.96
C VAL A 92 8.43 -6.76 -25.65
N SER A 93 7.62 -7.52 -24.92
CA SER A 93 6.81 -8.59 -25.49
C SER A 93 5.60 -8.02 -26.27
N LYS A 94 5.25 -8.70 -27.37
CA LYS A 94 4.05 -8.37 -28.15
C LYS A 94 2.79 -8.73 -27.38
N GLU A 95 2.82 -9.87 -26.72
CA GLU A 95 1.74 -10.35 -25.85
C GLU A 95 2.22 -10.43 -24.39
N TYR A 96 1.32 -10.12 -23.47
CA TYR A 96 1.57 -10.14 -22.03
C TYR A 96 0.35 -10.72 -21.33
N VAL A 97 0.56 -11.78 -20.55
CA VAL A 97 -0.49 -12.43 -19.76
C VAL A 97 -0.01 -12.51 -18.32
N LYS A 98 -0.82 -12.01 -17.40
CA LYS A 98 -0.55 -12.07 -15.96
C LYS A 98 -1.49 -13.06 -15.28
N ALA A 99 -0.95 -13.83 -14.34
CA ALA A 99 -1.69 -14.78 -13.50
C ALA A 99 -1.26 -14.62 -12.03
N GLU A 100 -2.22 -14.62 -11.11
CA GLU A 100 -1.92 -14.61 -9.67
C GLU A 100 -1.78 -16.03 -9.14
N VAL A 101 -0.64 -16.40 -8.58
CA VAL A 101 -0.38 -17.79 -8.14
C VAL A 101 -1.37 -18.25 -7.07
N ALA A 102 -1.82 -17.33 -6.21
CA ALA A 102 -2.70 -17.64 -5.09
C ALA A 102 -4.19 -17.74 -5.47
N LYS A 103 -4.58 -17.36 -6.69
CA LYS A 103 -5.98 -17.36 -7.14
C LYS A 103 -6.19 -18.35 -8.28
N PRO A 104 -7.37 -19.01 -8.36
CA PRO A 104 -7.70 -19.80 -9.53
C PRO A 104 -7.77 -18.88 -10.75
N ASN A 105 -6.83 -19.06 -11.67
CA ASN A 105 -6.80 -18.32 -12.93
C ASN A 105 -7.56 -19.10 -14.01
N PRO A 106 -8.23 -18.42 -14.95
CA PRO A 106 -8.76 -19.07 -16.14
C PRO A 106 -7.61 -19.77 -16.91
N PRO A 107 -7.91 -20.88 -17.62
CA PRO A 107 -6.90 -21.60 -18.37
C PRO A 107 -6.22 -20.68 -19.40
N LEU A 108 -4.90 -20.74 -19.45
CA LEU A 108 -4.09 -19.95 -20.39
C LEU A 108 -4.45 -20.36 -21.81
N LYS A 109 -4.97 -19.39 -22.60
CA LYS A 109 -5.19 -19.57 -24.04
C LYS A 109 -3.84 -19.43 -24.74
N LEU A 110 -3.14 -20.54 -24.90
CA LEU A 110 -1.92 -20.58 -25.72
C LEU A 110 -2.32 -20.40 -27.19
N ALA A 111 -1.61 -19.52 -27.90
CA ALA A 111 -1.72 -19.46 -29.35
C ALA A 111 -1.40 -20.85 -29.94
N PRO A 112 -2.08 -21.28 -31.02
CA PRO A 112 -1.76 -22.55 -31.65
C PRO A 112 -0.28 -22.54 -32.06
N ARG A 113 0.44 -23.61 -31.70
CA ARG A 113 1.81 -23.83 -32.16
C ARG A 113 1.77 -23.83 -33.69
N LYS A 114 2.47 -22.91 -34.35
CA LYS A 114 2.80 -23.09 -35.76
C LYS A 114 3.72 -24.31 -35.82
N GLU A 115 3.23 -25.39 -36.40
CA GLU A 115 4.06 -26.53 -36.78
C GLU A 115 4.97 -26.04 -37.90
N ASP A 116 6.21 -25.70 -37.56
CA ASP A 116 7.24 -25.49 -38.56
C ASP A 116 7.49 -26.86 -39.21
N SER A 117 7.06 -27.04 -40.46
CA SER A 117 7.42 -28.21 -41.25
C SER A 117 8.92 -28.14 -41.49
N CYS A 118 9.66 -29.05 -40.86
CA CYS A 118 11.02 -29.34 -41.29
C CYS A 118 10.92 -30.08 -42.64
N ASP A 119 11.02 -29.33 -43.73
CA ASP A 119 11.39 -29.86 -45.05
C ASP A 119 12.92 -29.88 -45.20
#